data_AF-A0A1Y2S788-F1
#
_entry.id   AF-A0A1Y2S788-F1
#
_cell.length_a   1.000
_cell.length_b   1.000
_cell.length_c   1.000
_cell.angle_alpha   90.00
_cell.angle_beta   90.00
_cell.angle_gamma   90.00
#
_symmetry.space_group_name_H-M   'P 1'
#
loop_
_entity.id
_entity.type
_entity.pdbx_description
1 polymer ?
#
loop_
_entity_poly.entity_id
_entity_poly.type
_entity_poly.pdbx_seq_one_letter_code
_entity_poly.pdbx_strand_id
1 'polypeptide(L)'
;MPQTSTATSSSKRPYRKGNRLTGIERQQAFIARRKAANDKSIRVYVSNELKLQLQKMCKVEGVSQGEMISRLIERASADHSTNDVKL
;
A
#
# COMPACT_ATOMS: atom_id res chain seq x y z
N MET A 1 26.04 15.87 59.42
CA MET A 1 26.00 14.79 58.41
C MET A 1 26.36 15.38 57.06
N PRO A 2 27.36 14.86 56.32
CA PRO A 2 27.80 15.47 55.07
C PRO A 2 26.89 15.05 53.91
N GLN A 3 26.54 16.01 53.05
CA GLN A 3 25.77 15.76 51.83
C GLN A 3 26.72 15.27 50.72
N THR A 4 26.46 14.09 50.18
CA THR A 4 27.15 13.56 49.00
C THR A 4 26.55 14.17 47.75
N SER A 5 27.25 15.15 47.17
CA SER A 5 26.99 15.69 45.84
C SER A 5 27.27 14.60 44.80
N THR A 6 26.26 13.81 44.45
CA THR A 6 26.32 12.92 43.28
C THR A 6 26.33 13.79 42.03
N ALA A 7 27.53 14.12 41.55
CA ALA A 7 27.73 14.68 40.23
C ALA A 7 27.22 13.66 39.19
N THR A 8 25.98 13.82 38.75
CA THR A 8 25.48 13.11 37.57
C THR A 8 26.22 13.67 36.37
N SER A 9 27.34 13.03 36.02
CA SER A 9 27.96 13.18 34.71
C SER A 9 26.92 12.77 33.67
N SER A 10 26.17 13.75 33.15
CA SER A 10 25.31 13.57 31.99
C SER A 10 26.22 13.20 30.83
N SER A 11 26.46 11.90 30.63
CA SER A 11 27.10 11.39 29.44
C SER A 11 26.26 11.85 28.25
N LYS A 12 26.75 12.86 27.51
CA LYS A 12 26.14 13.36 26.27
C LYS A 12 25.72 12.15 25.44
N ARG A 13 24.43 12.05 25.11
CA ARG A 13 23.93 10.98 24.24
C ARG A 13 24.81 10.94 22.99
N PRO A 14 25.43 9.78 22.65
CA PRO A 14 26.27 9.70 21.47
C PRO A 14 25.44 10.10 20.25
N TYR A 15 25.94 11.07 19.50
CA TYR A 15 25.28 11.59 18.31
C TYR A 15 25.14 10.47 17.29
N ARG A 16 23.92 9.92 17.15
CA ARG A 16 23.58 9.05 16.03
C ARG A 16 23.46 9.91 14.78
N LYS A 17 24.59 10.19 14.13
CA LYS A 17 24.59 10.57 12.71
C LYS A 17 24.24 9.32 11.91
N GLY A 18 22.99 8.88 12.00
CA GLY A 18 22.47 7.92 11.04
C GLY A 18 22.67 8.51 9.65
N ASN A 19 23.10 7.67 8.70
CA ASN A 19 23.21 8.05 7.31
C ASN A 19 21.83 8.59 6.89
N ARG A 20 21.72 9.90 6.67
CA ARG A 20 20.44 10.49 6.27
C ARG A 20 20.12 9.86 4.92
N LEU A 21 19.02 9.11 4.84
CA LEU A 21 18.49 8.62 3.58
C LEU A 21 18.51 9.79 2.59
N THR A 22 19.23 9.62 1.50
CA THR A 22 19.29 10.58 0.41
C THR A 22 17.86 10.84 -0.09
N GLY A 23 17.63 11.96 -0.80
CA GLY A 23 16.30 12.26 -1.33
C GLY A 23 15.71 11.09 -2.14
N ILE A 24 16.58 10.37 -2.86
CA ILE A 24 16.23 9.21 -3.67
C ILE A 24 15.83 8.01 -2.80
N GLU A 25 16.59 7.68 -1.76
CA GLU A 25 16.25 6.56 -0.88
C GLU A 25 14.96 6.81 -0.08
N ARG A 26 14.70 8.07 0.30
CA ARG A 26 13.40 8.45 0.91
C ARG A 26 12.25 8.30 -0.06
N GLN A 27 12.44 8.72 -1.31
CA GLN A 27 11.43 8.57 -2.36
C GLN A 27 11.15 7.09 -2.64
N GLN A 28 12.20 6.26 -2.73
CA GLN A 28 12.05 4.81 -2.91
C GLN A 28 11.36 4.14 -1.72
N ALA A 29 11.72 4.49 -0.49
CA ALA A 29 11.06 3.97 0.70
C ALA A 29 9.57 4.39 0.77
N PHE A 30 9.24 5.62 0.35
CA PHE A 30 7.86 6.09 0.27
C PHE A 30 7.05 5.35 -0.81
N ILE A 31 7.63 5.16 -2.00
CA ILE A 31 7.01 4.38 -3.09
C ILE A 31 6.82 2.92 -2.66
N ALA A 32 7.82 2.30 -2.05
CA ALA A 32 7.76 0.93 -1.55
C ALA A 32 6.68 0.78 -0.48
N ARG A 33 6.59 1.74 0.46
CA ARG A 33 5.54 1.78 1.48
C ARG A 33 4.15 1.96 0.89
N ARG A 34 3.96 2.81 -0.12
CA ARG A 34 2.68 2.97 -0.83
C ARG A 34 2.27 1.70 -1.57
N LYS A 35 3.20 1.09 -2.32
CA LYS A 35 2.98 -0.17 -3.05
C LYS A 35 2.62 -1.31 -2.10
N ALA A 36 3.31 -1.42 -0.96
CA ALA A 36 3.06 -2.48 0.02
C ALA A 36 1.74 -2.31 0.78
N ALA A 37 1.23 -1.08 0.93
CA ALA A 37 0.07 -0.80 1.77
C ALA A 37 -1.29 -1.00 1.08
N ASN A 38 -1.39 -0.88 -0.26
CA ASN A 38 -2.71 -0.85 -0.92
C ASN A 38 -2.85 -1.69 -2.21
N ASP A 39 -1.77 -2.06 -2.91
CA ASP A 39 -1.90 -2.67 -4.24
C ASP A 39 -1.18 -4.03 -4.33
N LYS A 40 -1.86 -5.11 -3.96
CA LYS A 40 -1.43 -6.46 -4.35
C LYS A 40 -1.85 -6.68 -5.80
N SER A 41 -0.90 -6.79 -6.72
CA SER A 41 -1.20 -7.00 -8.13
C SER A 41 -1.73 -8.41 -8.38
N ILE A 42 -2.90 -8.49 -9.03
CA ILE A 42 -3.44 -9.75 -9.54
C ILE A 42 -3.04 -9.91 -11.01
N ARG A 43 -2.39 -11.02 -11.36
CA ARG A 43 -2.11 -11.38 -12.76
C ARG A 43 -3.20 -12.35 -13.23
N VAL A 44 -4.04 -11.89 -14.14
CA VAL A 44 -5.16 -12.68 -14.68
C VAL A 44 -5.00 -12.81 -16.19
N TYR A 45 -5.22 -14.02 -16.70
CA TYR A 45 -5.38 -14.26 -18.13
C TYR A 45 -6.87 -14.27 -18.44
N VAL A 46 -7.29 -13.43 -19.38
CA VAL A 46 -8.67 -13.33 -19.86
C VAL A 46 -8.68 -13.50 -21.37
N SER A 47 -9.83 -13.88 -21.94
CA SER A 47 -9.99 -13.93 -23.39
C SER A 47 -9.78 -12.54 -24.00
N ASN A 48 -9.31 -12.51 -25.25
CA ASN A 48 -9.00 -11.25 -25.94
C ASN A 48 -10.25 -10.36 -26.10
N GLU A 49 -11.41 -10.97 -26.33
CA GLU A 49 -12.69 -10.26 -26.45
C GLU A 49 -13.08 -9.54 -25.15
N LEU A 50 -12.98 -10.23 -24.02
CA LEU A 50 -13.25 -9.63 -22.70
C LEU A 50 -12.28 -8.50 -22.39
N LYS A 51 -11.01 -8.65 -22.76
CA LYS A 51 -10.01 -7.58 -22.60
C LYS A 51 -10.39 -6.33 -23.41
N LEU A 52 -10.85 -6.49 -24.64
CA LEU A 52 -11.28 -5.38 -25.50
C LEU A 52 -12.53 -4.70 -24.93
N GLN A 53 -13.49 -5.47 -24.43
CA GLN A 53 -14.68 -4.93 -23.76
C GLN A 53 -14.31 -4.16 -22.51
N LEU A 54 -13.48 -4.72 -21.62
CA LEU A 54 -13.01 -4.06 -20.42
C LEU A 54 -12.31 -2.74 -20.77
N GLN A 55 -11.45 -2.73 -21.79
CA GLN A 55 -10.79 -1.51 -22.25
C GLN A 55 -11.77 -0.44 -22.75
N LYS A 56 -12.83 -0.84 -23.50
CA LYS A 56 -13.88 0.08 -23.92
C LYS A 56 -14.61 0.66 -22.71
N MET A 57 -14.99 -0.17 -21.74
CA MET A 57 -15.67 0.28 -20.51
C MET A 57 -14.80 1.26 -19.71
N CYS A 58 -13.50 0.96 -19.56
CA CYS A 58 -12.55 1.85 -18.90
C CYS A 58 -12.46 3.22 -19.59
N LYS A 59 -12.48 3.25 -20.93
CA LYS A 59 -12.45 4.50 -21.71
C LYS A 59 -13.73 5.31 -21.57
N VAL A 60 -14.89 4.66 -21.50
CA VAL A 60 -16.19 5.33 -21.38
C VAL A 60 -16.37 5.94 -19.99
N GLU A 61 -16.01 5.20 -18.94
CA GLU A 61 -16.14 5.67 -17.55
C GLU A 61 -14.96 6.53 -17.08
N GLY A 62 -13.87 6.59 -17.85
CA GLY A 62 -12.67 7.35 -17.49
C GLY A 62 -11.91 6.77 -16.31
N VAL A 63 -12.10 5.48 -15.99
CA VAL A 63 -11.47 4.80 -14.86
C VAL A 63 -10.30 3.92 -15.29
N SER A 64 -9.41 3.62 -14.35
CA SER A 64 -8.32 2.66 -14.60
C SER A 64 -8.84 1.23 -14.69
N GLN A 65 -8.11 0.36 -15.39
CA GLN A 65 -8.46 -1.07 -15.49
C GLN A 65 -8.52 -1.76 -14.12
N GLY A 66 -7.58 -1.44 -13.23
CA GLY A 66 -7.55 -2.01 -11.88
C GLY A 66 -8.75 -1.56 -11.04
N GLU A 67 -9.15 -0.29 -11.17
CA GLU A 67 -10.34 0.23 -10.49
C GLU A 67 -11.63 -0.39 -11.05
N MET A 68 -11.75 -0.53 -12.37
CA MET A 68 -12.87 -1.22 -12.99
C MET A 68 -12.98 -2.68 -12.51
N ILE A 69 -11.85 -3.41 -12.45
CA ILE A 69 -11.81 -4.78 -11.92
C ILE A 69 -12.23 -4.79 -10.44
N SER A 70 -11.77 -3.84 -9.64
CA SER A 70 -12.14 -3.74 -8.21
C SER A 70 -13.64 -3.55 -8.04
N ARG A 71 -14.25 -2.63 -8.80
CA ARG A 71 -15.71 -2.41 -8.81
C ARG A 71 -16.49 -3.65 -9.27
N LEU A 72 -15.99 -4.35 -10.29
CA LEU A 72 -16.60 -5.60 -10.76
C LEU A 72 -16.56 -6.67 -9.66
N ILE A 73 -15.46 -6.78 -8.93
CA ILE A 73 -15.33 -7.71 -7.79
C ILE A 73 -16.26 -7.32 -6.65
N GLU A 74 -16.33 -6.04 -6.28
CA GLU A 74 -17.24 -5.54 -5.24
C GLU A 74 -18.71 -5.75 -5.61
N ARG A 75 -19.08 -5.54 -6.87
CA ARG A 75 -20.43 -5.80 -7.36
C ARG A 75 -20.75 -7.29 -7.35
N ALA A 76 -19.85 -8.12 -7.87
CA ALA A 76 -20.02 -9.56 -7.86
C ALA A 76 -20.10 -10.12 -6.43
N SER A 77 -19.32 -9.59 -5.48
CA SER A 77 -19.41 -10.00 -4.08
C SER A 77 -20.70 -9.55 -3.40
N ALA A 78 -21.25 -8.39 -3.77
CA ALA A 78 -22.57 -7.95 -3.33
C ALA A 78 -23.69 -8.85 -3.89
N ASP A 79 -23.58 -9.26 -5.16
CA ASP A 79 -24.53 -10.17 -5.80
C ASP A 79 -24.41 -11.60 -5.22
N HIS A 80 -23.19 -12.06 -4.90
CA HIS A 80 -22.94 -13.35 -4.22
C HIS A 80 -23.26 -13.35 -2.72
N SER A 81 -23.39 -12.19 -2.06
CA SER A 81 -23.93 -12.09 -0.69
C SER A 81 -25.36 -12.62 -0.60
N THR A 82 -26.08 -12.68 -1.73
CA THR A 82 -27.39 -13.34 -1.81
C THR A 82 -27.32 -14.84 -2.03
N ASN A 83 -26.16 -15.42 -2.36
CA ASN A 83 -26.03 -16.82 -2.81
C ASN A 83 -25.08 -17.75 -2.04
N ASP A 84 -24.22 -17.31 -1.11
CA ASP A 84 -23.33 -18.24 -0.38
C ASP A 84 -23.21 -18.00 1.13
N VAL A 85 -24.31 -18.34 1.84
CA VAL A 85 -24.21 -19.22 3.02
C VAL A 85 -24.23 -20.66 2.48
N LYS A 86 -23.11 -21.19 1.97
CA LYS A 86 -22.78 -22.62 2.13
C LYS A 86 -21.34 -22.97 1.71
N LEU A 87 -20.54 -23.25 2.75
CA LEU A 87 -19.36 -24.14 2.82
C LEU A 87 -18.14 -23.82 1.95
#